data_AF-A0A953WT82-F1
#
_entry.id   AF-A0A953WT82-F1
#
_cell.length_a   1.000
_cell.length_b   1.000
_cell.length_c   1.000
_cell.angle_alpha   90.00
_cell.angle_beta   90.00
_cell.angle_gamma   90.00
#
_symmetry.space_group_name_H-M   'P 1'
#
loop_
_entity.id
_entity.type
_entity.pdbx_description
1 polymer ?
#
loop_
_entity_poly.entity_id
_entity_poly.type
_entity_poly.pdbx_seq_one_letter_code
_entity_poly.pdbx_strand_id
1 'polypeptide(L)'
;MLIALLAETTASEHLPEDTPSPFPPFETWHMPGQVFWLAILFTVMYLTMSRWILPKLSDTLEKRSDRIASDLDQAARLNDQATEAQHALEMRVAQARNKARETSDKAREKMEAEMSAEMARVDAEIEKKLDAADKRIAKLRADAMKNVEQIAVDAAEAMTARFGLKASAADLKKAVSSALKS
;
A
#
# COMPACT_ATOMS: atom_id res chain seq x y z
N MET A 1 94.62 26.82 63.33
CA MET A 1 95.29 27.80 64.21
C MET A 1 94.18 28.67 64.79
N LEU A 2 93.62 28.27 65.93
CA LEU A 2 94.11 28.62 67.28
C LEU A 2 94.07 30.15 67.41
N ILE A 3 93.10 30.73 68.12
CA ILE A 3 92.94 30.66 69.58
C ILE A 3 91.42 30.67 69.88
N ALA A 4 90.82 29.54 70.27
CA ALA A 4 90.47 29.18 71.66
C ALA A 4 89.60 30.26 72.35
N LEU A 5 88.30 30.05 72.48
CA LEU A 5 87.71 29.21 73.54
C LEU A 5 88.25 29.63 74.92
N LEU A 6 87.54 30.52 75.60
CA LEU A 6 87.47 30.56 77.08
C LEU A 6 86.11 31.20 77.44
N ALA A 7 85.20 30.37 77.93
CA ALA A 7 84.72 30.40 79.32
C ALA A 7 83.56 31.39 79.51
N GLU A 8 82.30 31.00 79.28
CA GLU A 8 81.49 30.07 80.09
C GLU A 8 81.14 30.64 81.46
N THR A 9 79.83 30.56 81.75
CA THR A 9 79.18 30.71 83.06
C THR A 9 78.98 32.13 83.61
N THR A 10 77.73 32.58 83.54
CA THR A 10 76.81 32.63 84.70
C THR A 10 75.38 32.55 84.14
N ALA A 11 74.73 31.38 84.19
CA ALA A 11 73.92 30.91 85.32
C ALA A 11 72.88 31.98 85.72
N SER A 12 71.72 32.00 85.06
CA SER A 12 70.51 31.21 85.37
C SER A 12 69.60 31.97 86.35
N GLU A 13 68.48 32.47 85.84
CA GLU A 13 67.26 32.60 86.64
C GLU A 13 66.10 32.07 85.79
N HIS A 14 65.76 30.81 86.05
CA HIS A 14 64.63 30.10 85.50
C HIS A 14 63.36 30.55 86.26
N LEU A 15 62.54 31.37 85.59
CA LEU A 15 61.14 31.57 85.95
C LEU A 15 60.28 30.71 85.00
N PRO A 16 59.17 30.12 85.48
CA PRO A 16 58.35 29.21 84.70
C PRO A 16 57.46 29.99 83.73
N GLU A 17 57.92 30.19 82.49
CA GLU A 17 57.05 30.59 81.37
C GLU A 17 56.88 29.41 80.41
N ASP A 18 56.14 28.39 80.86
CA ASP A 18 55.50 27.42 79.97
C ASP A 18 54.25 28.05 79.32
N THR A 19 54.42 29.20 78.66
CA THR A 19 53.49 29.64 77.61
C THR A 19 54.25 29.57 76.30
N PRO A 20 53.97 28.58 75.42
CA PRO A 20 54.64 28.51 74.13
C PRO A 20 54.46 29.84 73.40
N SER A 21 55.57 30.47 73.00
CA SER A 21 55.57 31.70 72.21
C SER A 21 54.56 31.55 71.07
N PRO A 22 53.57 32.46 70.93
CA PRO A 22 52.50 32.31 69.95
C PRO A 22 53.11 32.05 68.58
N PHE A 23 52.69 30.96 67.94
CA PHE A 23 53.23 30.59 66.64
C PHE A 23 53.04 31.80 65.69
N PRO A 24 54.13 32.35 65.10
CA PRO A 24 54.10 33.64 64.37
C PRO A 24 52.98 33.80 63.33
N PRO A 25 52.51 32.76 62.60
CA PRO A 25 51.43 32.94 61.63
C PRO A 25 50.03 33.16 62.25
N PHE A 26 49.86 33.13 63.57
CA PHE A 26 48.58 33.42 64.25
C PHE A 26 48.57 34.74 65.04
N GLU A 27 49.55 35.62 64.83
CA GLU A 27 49.53 36.97 65.41
C GLU A 27 48.43 37.83 64.77
N THR A 28 47.47 38.27 65.59
CA THR A 28 46.21 38.92 65.15
C THR A 28 46.37 40.31 64.55
N TRP A 29 47.57 40.92 64.64
CA TRP A 29 47.84 42.26 64.11
C TRP A 29 47.82 42.34 62.58
N HIS A 30 48.23 41.27 61.88
CA HIS A 30 48.23 41.22 60.41
C HIS A 30 46.92 40.68 59.81
N MET A 31 46.08 40.03 60.63
CA MET A 31 44.82 39.42 60.18
C MET A 31 43.84 40.41 59.51
N PRO A 32 43.63 41.65 59.99
CA PRO A 32 42.67 42.57 59.38
C PRO A 32 43.03 42.96 57.94
N GLY A 33 44.32 43.20 57.67
CA GLY A 33 44.80 43.54 56.32
C GLY A 33 44.69 42.37 55.34
N GLN A 34 45.00 41.15 55.80
CA GLN A 34 44.84 39.93 55.00
C GLN A 34 43.37 39.64 54.70
N VAL A 35 42.48 39.79 55.69
CA VAL A 35 41.03 39.63 55.50
C VAL A 35 40.46 40.70 54.58
N PHE A 36 40.92 41.94 54.65
CA PHE A 36 40.50 43.01 53.76
C PHE A 36 40.83 42.72 52.29
N TRP A 37 42.07 42.36 51.99
CA TRP A 37 42.47 42.00 50.62
C TRP A 37 41.81 40.71 50.13
N LEU A 38 41.64 39.72 51.01
CA LEU A 38 40.91 38.51 50.71
C LEU A 38 39.45 38.82 50.38
N ALA A 39 38.80 39.71 51.12
CA ALA A 39 37.43 40.14 50.83
C ALA A 39 37.32 40.86 49.48
N ILE A 40 38.28 41.73 49.14
CA ILE A 40 38.32 42.40 47.82
C ILE A 40 38.46 41.36 46.71
N LEU A 41 39.47 40.49 46.77
CA LEU A 41 39.73 39.49 45.73
C LEU A 41 38.55 38.50 45.61
N PHE A 42 38.02 38.04 46.74
CA PHE A 42 36.87 37.15 46.77
C PHE A 42 35.63 37.83 46.16
N THR A 43 35.40 39.11 46.45
CA THR A 43 34.30 39.88 45.86
C THR A 43 34.46 40.02 44.34
N VAL A 44 35.66 40.37 43.86
CA VAL A 44 35.94 40.47 42.42
C VAL A 44 35.74 39.11 41.72
N MET A 45 36.25 38.04 42.32
CA MET A 45 36.06 36.67 41.81
C MET A 45 34.58 36.26 41.80
N TYR A 46 33.85 36.54 42.88
CA TYR A 46 32.42 36.26 43.00
C TYR A 46 31.60 37.00 41.94
N LEU A 47 31.89 38.28 41.72
CA LEU A 47 31.23 39.07 40.67
C LEU A 47 31.56 38.53 39.28
N THR A 48 32.80 38.12 39.04
CA THR A 48 33.21 37.51 37.76
C THR A 48 32.47 36.19 37.52
N MET A 49 32.43 35.30 38.51
CA MET A 49 31.70 34.02 38.42
C MET A 49 30.19 34.22 38.21
N SER A 50 29.56 35.06 39.03
CA SER A 50 28.12 35.32 38.96
C SER A 50 27.71 35.99 37.65
N ARG A 51 28.52 36.92 37.13
CA ARG A 51 28.12 37.75 35.99
C ARG A 51 28.58 37.20 34.65
N TRP A 52 29.60 36.34 34.59
CA TRP A 52 30.17 35.85 33.33
C TRP A 52 30.07 34.32 33.17
N ILE A 53 30.48 33.53 34.19
CA ILE A 53 30.54 32.07 34.06
C ILE A 53 29.15 31.41 34.18
N LEU A 54 28.38 31.76 35.22
CA LEU A 54 27.03 31.27 35.44
C LEU A 54 26.08 31.51 34.24
N PRO A 55 25.98 32.73 33.66
CA PRO A 55 25.09 32.94 32.51
C PRO A 55 25.53 32.16 31.26
N LYS A 56 26.83 31.96 31.03
CA LYS A 56 27.32 31.15 29.90
C LYS A 56 26.96 29.67 30.04
N LEU A 57 27.02 29.14 31.26
CA LEU A 57 26.62 27.76 31.54
C LEU A 57 25.10 27.59 31.41
N SER A 58 24.33 28.55 31.92
CA SER A 58 22.86 28.56 31.79
C SER A 58 22.44 28.56 30.32
N ASP A 59 23.01 29.47 29.51
CA ASP A 59 22.73 29.56 28.06
C ASP A 59 23.02 28.24 27.33
N THR A 60 24.07 27.52 27.71
CA THR A 60 24.40 26.21 27.11
C THR A 60 23.40 25.13 27.51
N LEU A 61 22.96 25.11 28.77
CA LEU A 61 21.96 24.16 29.25
C LEU A 61 20.59 24.42 28.62
N GLU A 62 20.20 25.68 28.54
CA GLU A 62 18.94 26.12 27.91
C GLU A 62 18.94 25.73 26.43
N LYS A 63 20.00 26.04 25.67
CA LYS A 63 20.14 25.60 24.27
C LYS A 63 19.98 24.10 24.06
N ARG A 64 20.54 23.29 24.97
CA ARG A 64 20.40 21.82 24.89
C ARG A 64 18.98 21.39 25.21
N SER A 65 18.38 21.97 26.26
CA SER A 65 16.99 21.71 26.63
C SER A 65 16.04 22.05 25.48
N ASP A 66 16.19 23.24 24.90
CA ASP A 66 15.40 23.71 23.76
C ASP A 66 15.60 22.83 22.54
N ARG A 67 16.84 22.39 22.29
CA ARG A 67 17.13 21.49 21.18
C ARG A 67 16.46 20.13 21.38
N ILE A 68 16.54 19.55 22.57
CA ILE A 68 15.89 18.28 22.89
C ILE A 68 14.37 18.41 22.77
N ALA A 69 13.78 19.49 23.31
CA ALA A 69 12.35 19.75 23.20
C ALA A 69 11.92 19.88 21.73
N SER A 70 12.65 20.67 20.94
CA SER A 70 12.42 20.81 19.49
C SER A 70 12.53 19.49 18.74
N ASP A 71 13.55 18.68 19.04
CA ASP A 71 13.78 17.40 18.36
C ASP A 71 12.70 16.37 18.76
N LEU A 72 12.25 16.36 20.02
CA LEU A 72 11.11 15.54 20.47
C LEU A 72 9.80 15.96 19.80
N ASP A 73 9.53 17.26 19.73
CA ASP A 73 8.35 17.80 19.04
C ASP A 73 8.37 17.48 17.55
N GLN A 74 9.54 17.56 16.90
CA GLN A 74 9.70 17.14 15.51
C GLN A 74 9.47 15.64 15.34
N ALA A 75 10.02 14.82 16.23
CA ALA A 75 9.83 13.37 16.19
C ALA A 75 8.36 12.99 16.39
N ALA A 76 7.65 13.64 17.32
CA ALA A 76 6.22 13.45 17.54
C ALA A 76 5.41 13.80 16.29
N ARG A 77 5.66 14.97 15.69
CA ARG A 77 4.98 15.38 14.43
C ARG A 77 5.24 14.40 13.28
N LEU A 78 6.48 13.92 13.13
CA LEU A 78 6.82 12.94 12.10
C LEU A 78 6.16 11.58 12.38
N ASN A 79 6.03 11.20 13.64
CA ASN A 79 5.32 9.98 14.03
C ASN A 79 3.84 10.08 13.69
N ASP A 80 3.18 11.20 14.05
CA ASP A 80 1.78 11.44 13.73
C ASP A 80 1.53 11.42 12.22
N GLN A 81 2.39 12.07 11.44
CA GLN A 81 2.31 12.04 9.96
C GLN A 81 2.51 10.63 9.39
N ALA A 82 3.43 9.84 9.96
CA ALA A 82 3.65 8.47 9.54
C ALA A 82 2.44 7.57 9.86
N THR A 83 1.84 7.72 11.05
CA THR A 83 0.63 7.00 11.44
C THR A 83 -0.56 7.38 10.55
N GLU A 84 -0.75 8.67 10.27
CA GLU A 84 -1.80 9.14 9.36
C GLU A 84 -1.59 8.59 7.95
N ALA A 85 -0.36 8.64 7.43
CA ALA A 85 0.00 8.09 6.12
C ALA A 85 -0.22 6.56 6.07
N GLN A 86 0.12 5.84 7.14
CA GLN A 86 -0.13 4.41 7.24
C GLN A 86 -1.63 4.10 7.19
N HIS A 87 -2.44 4.80 7.98
CA HIS A 87 -3.89 4.62 7.98
C HIS A 87 -4.50 4.95 6.61
N ALA A 88 -4.04 6.03 5.97
CA ALA A 88 -4.46 6.38 4.62
C ALA A 88 -4.08 5.29 3.60
N LEU A 89 -2.88 4.71 3.70
CA LEU A 89 -2.44 3.61 2.84
C LEU A 89 -3.31 2.37 3.02
N GLU A 90 -3.57 1.96 4.27
CA GLU A 90 -4.43 0.82 4.60
C GLU A 90 -5.83 1.00 4.01
N MET A 91 -6.41 2.19 4.16
CA MET A 91 -7.71 2.55 3.57
C MET A 91 -7.68 2.51 2.04
N ARG A 92 -6.62 3.04 1.41
CA ARG A 92 -6.46 3.01 -0.06
C ARG A 92 -6.35 1.59 -0.59
N VAL A 93 -5.61 0.71 0.11
CA VAL A 93 -5.47 -0.70 -0.27
C VAL A 93 -6.80 -1.44 -0.12
N ALA A 94 -7.54 -1.20 0.96
CA ALA A 94 -8.87 -1.77 1.16
C ALA A 94 -9.85 -1.32 0.06
N GLN A 95 -9.89 -0.03 -0.25
CA GLN A 95 -10.70 0.53 -1.33
C GLN A 95 -10.33 -0.04 -2.70
N ALA A 96 -9.03 -0.16 -3.00
CA ALA A 96 -8.56 -0.72 -4.25
C ALA A 96 -8.96 -2.19 -4.41
N ARG A 97 -8.85 -2.99 -3.34
CA ARG A 97 -9.31 -4.40 -3.32
C ARG A 97 -10.81 -4.51 -3.52
N ASN A 98 -11.60 -3.66 -2.88
CA ASN A 98 -13.05 -3.65 -3.04
C ASN A 98 -13.44 -3.26 -4.47
N LYS A 99 -12.82 -2.21 -5.04
CA LYS A 99 -13.06 -1.78 -6.41
C LYS A 99 -12.65 -2.84 -7.44
N ALA A 100 -11.55 -3.55 -7.20
CA ALA A 100 -11.14 -4.67 -8.04
C ALA A 100 -12.18 -5.80 -8.05
N ARG A 101 -12.66 -6.20 -6.86
CA ARG A 101 -13.74 -7.20 -6.72
C ARG A 101 -15.01 -6.76 -7.44
N GLU A 102 -15.47 -5.53 -7.16
CA GLU A 102 -16.66 -4.96 -7.81
C GLU A 102 -16.51 -4.93 -9.34
N THR A 103 -15.33 -4.58 -9.85
CA THR A 103 -15.07 -4.56 -11.30
C THR A 103 -15.09 -5.98 -11.88
N SER A 104 -14.50 -6.96 -11.19
CA SER A 104 -14.54 -8.37 -11.60
C SER A 104 -15.96 -8.92 -11.61
N ASP A 105 -16.77 -8.60 -10.60
CA ASP A 105 -18.15 -9.07 -10.50
C ASP A 105 -19.02 -8.44 -11.60
N LYS A 106 -18.90 -7.12 -11.81
CA LYS A 106 -19.57 -6.44 -12.93
C LYS A 106 -19.16 -6.98 -14.30
N ALA A 107 -17.88 -7.29 -14.49
CA ALA A 107 -17.39 -7.87 -15.74
C ALA A 107 -17.97 -9.27 -15.96
N ARG A 108 -18.07 -10.09 -14.92
CA ARG A 108 -18.70 -11.42 -14.98
C ARG A 108 -20.19 -11.33 -15.31
N GLU A 109 -20.92 -10.48 -14.61
CA GLU A 109 -22.36 -10.26 -14.85
C GLU A 109 -22.61 -9.78 -16.29
N LYS A 110 -21.82 -8.81 -16.76
CA LYS A 110 -21.91 -8.33 -18.14
C LYS A 110 -21.58 -9.42 -19.16
N MET A 111 -20.52 -10.20 -18.93
CA MET A 111 -20.13 -11.31 -19.80
C MET A 111 -21.21 -12.38 -19.87
N GLU A 112 -21.83 -12.73 -18.74
CA GLU A 112 -22.90 -13.72 -18.70
C GLU A 112 -24.17 -13.22 -19.40
N ALA A 113 -24.51 -11.93 -19.23
CA ALA A 113 -25.60 -11.31 -19.98
C ALA A 113 -25.34 -11.31 -21.50
N GLU A 114 -24.15 -10.89 -21.94
CA GLU A 114 -23.77 -10.90 -23.36
C GLU A 114 -23.75 -12.33 -23.94
N MET A 115 -23.23 -13.30 -23.18
CA MET A 115 -23.20 -14.70 -23.59
C MET A 115 -24.62 -15.28 -23.73
N SER A 116 -25.52 -14.99 -22.78
CA SER A 116 -26.92 -15.43 -22.87
C SER A 116 -27.65 -14.81 -24.07
N ALA A 117 -27.41 -13.52 -24.35
CA ALA A 117 -28.00 -12.83 -25.49
C ALA A 117 -27.49 -13.39 -26.82
N GLU A 118 -26.19 -13.68 -26.91
CA GLU A 118 -25.61 -14.26 -28.12
C GLU A 118 -26.06 -15.71 -28.32
N MET A 119 -26.16 -16.52 -27.26
CA MET A 119 -26.75 -17.87 -27.35
C MET A 119 -28.18 -17.80 -27.88
N ALA A 120 -29.03 -16.93 -27.33
CA ALA A 120 -30.41 -16.76 -27.80
C ALA A 120 -30.47 -16.29 -29.27
N ARG A 121 -29.54 -15.42 -29.70
CA ARG A 121 -29.43 -14.96 -31.10
C ARG A 121 -29.06 -16.13 -32.02
N VAL A 122 -28.06 -16.92 -31.63
CA VAL A 122 -27.58 -18.06 -32.40
C VAL A 122 -28.65 -19.14 -32.49
N ASP A 123 -29.35 -19.44 -31.40
CA ASP A 123 -30.44 -20.42 -31.37
C ASP A 123 -31.58 -20.00 -32.32
N ALA A 124 -31.97 -18.72 -32.31
CA ALA A 124 -32.96 -18.19 -33.25
C ALA A 124 -32.49 -18.24 -34.71
N GLU A 125 -31.19 -18.08 -34.96
CA GLU A 125 -30.61 -18.22 -36.31
C GLU A 125 -30.59 -19.69 -36.77
N ILE A 126 -30.29 -20.62 -35.87
CA ILE A 126 -30.34 -22.06 -36.11
C ILE A 126 -31.76 -22.49 -36.43
N GLU A 127 -32.76 -22.06 -35.66
CA GLU A 127 -34.17 -22.39 -35.89
C GLU A 127 -34.64 -21.92 -37.27
N LYS A 128 -34.27 -20.69 -37.67
CA LYS A 128 -34.57 -20.18 -39.03
C LYS A 128 -33.90 -21.01 -40.12
N LYS A 129 -32.65 -21.44 -39.91
CA LYS A 129 -31.93 -22.30 -40.88
C LYS A 129 -32.55 -23.68 -40.98
N LEU A 130 -33.02 -24.25 -39.87
CA LEU A 130 -33.74 -25.52 -39.83
C LEU A 130 -35.07 -25.42 -40.59
N ASP A 131 -35.90 -24.42 -40.31
CA ASP A 131 -37.17 -24.21 -41.02
C ASP A 131 -36.95 -23.99 -42.54
N ALA A 132 -35.93 -23.22 -42.91
CA ALA A 132 -35.57 -23.04 -44.32
C ALA A 132 -35.10 -24.35 -44.99
N ALA A 133 -34.32 -25.18 -44.27
CA ALA A 133 -33.88 -26.47 -44.75
C ALA A 133 -35.06 -27.44 -44.91
N ASP A 134 -35.98 -27.50 -43.94
CA ASP A 134 -37.18 -28.34 -43.98
C ASP A 134 -38.08 -27.96 -45.15
N LYS A 135 -38.31 -26.66 -45.39
CA LYS A 135 -39.04 -26.18 -46.57
C LYS A 135 -38.36 -26.59 -47.87
N ARG A 136 -37.02 -26.54 -47.93
CA ARG A 136 -36.25 -26.96 -49.10
C ARG A 136 -36.36 -28.47 -49.34
N ILE A 137 -36.30 -29.28 -48.29
CA ILE A 137 -36.46 -30.74 -48.35
C ILE A 137 -37.88 -31.09 -48.79
N ALA A 138 -38.91 -30.44 -48.22
CA ALA A 138 -40.30 -30.66 -48.60
C ALA A 138 -40.54 -30.33 -50.09
N LYS A 139 -40.00 -29.21 -50.56
CA LYS A 139 -40.07 -28.83 -51.98
C LYS A 139 -39.36 -29.85 -52.87
N LEU A 140 -38.13 -30.25 -52.51
CA LEU A 140 -37.37 -31.24 -53.28
C LEU A 140 -38.10 -32.59 -53.35
N ARG A 141 -38.72 -33.01 -52.25
CA ARG A 141 -39.55 -34.23 -52.21
C ARG A 141 -40.77 -34.11 -53.13
N ALA A 142 -41.47 -32.98 -53.10
CA ALA A 142 -42.63 -32.75 -53.96
C ALA A 142 -42.24 -32.75 -55.45
N ASP A 143 -41.12 -32.09 -55.80
CA ASP A 143 -40.62 -32.04 -57.17
C ASP A 143 -40.13 -33.43 -57.64
N ALA A 144 -39.45 -34.19 -56.78
CA ALA A 144 -39.05 -35.57 -57.07
C ALA A 144 -40.27 -36.48 -57.31
N MET A 145 -41.33 -36.36 -56.50
CA MET A 145 -42.57 -37.14 -56.70
C MET A 145 -43.29 -36.77 -58.00
N LYS A 146 -43.31 -35.49 -58.39
CA LYS A 146 -43.83 -35.07 -59.70
C LYS A 146 -43.02 -35.67 -60.85
N ASN A 147 -41.70 -35.67 -60.75
CA ASN A 147 -40.84 -36.30 -61.76
C ASN A 147 -41.10 -37.81 -61.87
N VAL A 148 -41.31 -38.51 -60.75
CA VAL A 148 -41.69 -39.93 -60.75
C VAL A 148 -43.05 -40.16 -61.41
N GLU A 149 -44.06 -39.33 -61.09
CA GLU A 149 -45.38 -39.39 -61.73
C GLU A 149 -45.26 -39.20 -63.25
N GLN A 150 -44.46 -38.24 -63.70
CA GLN A 150 -44.23 -37.97 -65.11
C GLN A 150 -43.53 -39.15 -65.82
N ILE A 151 -42.45 -39.69 -65.22
CA ILE A 151 -41.75 -40.86 -65.76
C ILE A 151 -42.70 -42.08 -65.85
N ALA A 152 -43.57 -42.27 -64.86
CA ALA A 152 -44.54 -43.37 -64.86
C ALA A 152 -45.61 -43.20 -65.95
N VAL A 153 -46.10 -41.97 -66.19
CA VAL A 153 -47.01 -41.67 -67.31
C VAL A 153 -46.33 -41.93 -68.65
N ASP A 154 -45.11 -41.41 -68.84
CA ASP A 154 -44.33 -41.59 -70.07
C ASP A 154 -44.06 -43.08 -70.35
N ALA A 155 -43.72 -43.86 -69.31
CA ALA A 155 -43.51 -45.30 -69.41
C ALA A 155 -44.82 -46.06 -69.75
N ALA A 156 -45.95 -45.68 -69.14
CA ALA A 156 -47.25 -46.28 -69.43
C ALA A 156 -47.75 -45.95 -70.86
N GLU A 157 -47.52 -44.73 -71.34
CA GLU A 157 -47.79 -44.34 -72.73
C GLU A 157 -46.95 -45.16 -73.70
N ALA A 158 -45.64 -45.28 -73.47
CA ALA A 158 -44.74 -46.08 -74.31
C ALA A 158 -45.14 -47.56 -74.35
N MET A 159 -45.62 -48.12 -73.24
CA MET A 159 -46.09 -49.51 -73.16
C MET A 159 -47.43 -49.70 -73.88
N THR A 160 -48.42 -48.82 -73.66
CA THR A 160 -49.74 -48.94 -74.33
C THR A 160 -49.65 -48.74 -75.84
N ALA A 161 -48.77 -47.85 -76.30
CA ALA A 161 -48.44 -47.67 -77.71
C ALA A 161 -47.88 -48.94 -78.36
N ARG A 162 -47.03 -49.71 -77.64
CA ARG A 162 -46.51 -51.01 -78.10
C ARG A 162 -47.58 -52.09 -78.28
N PHE A 163 -48.69 -52.01 -77.54
CA PHE A 163 -49.83 -52.93 -77.63
C PHE A 163 -50.94 -52.45 -78.57
N GLY A 164 -50.76 -51.31 -79.27
CA GLY A 164 -51.73 -50.80 -80.25
C GLY A 164 -52.97 -50.14 -79.63
N LEU A 165 -52.97 -49.86 -78.32
CA LEU A 165 -54.06 -49.19 -77.61
C LEU A 165 -53.74 -47.69 -77.48
N LYS A 166 -54.61 -46.82 -78.00
CA LYS A 166 -54.52 -45.36 -77.80
C LYS A 166 -55.34 -44.95 -76.58
N ALA A 167 -54.69 -44.79 -75.43
CA ALA A 167 -55.30 -44.15 -74.27
C ALA A 167 -55.07 -42.63 -74.33
N SER A 168 -56.03 -41.82 -73.87
CA SER A 168 -55.83 -40.37 -73.80
C SER A 168 -54.83 -40.03 -72.68
N ALA A 169 -53.99 -39.00 -72.89
CA ALA A 169 -53.02 -38.55 -71.89
C ALA A 169 -53.68 -38.16 -70.54
N ALA A 170 -54.94 -37.73 -70.58
CA ALA A 170 -55.71 -37.40 -69.39
C ALA A 170 -56.11 -38.65 -68.59
N ASP A 171 -56.46 -39.76 -69.26
CA ASP A 171 -56.85 -41.01 -68.62
C ASP A 171 -55.64 -41.75 -68.04
N LEU A 172 -54.51 -41.76 -68.75
CA LEU A 172 -53.25 -42.31 -68.25
C LEU A 172 -52.78 -41.59 -66.99
N LYS A 173 -52.82 -40.26 -66.99
CA LYS A 173 -52.47 -39.47 -65.81
C LYS A 173 -53.40 -39.73 -64.63
N LYS A 174 -54.71 -39.84 -64.87
CA LYS A 174 -55.69 -40.23 -63.82
C LYS A 174 -55.38 -41.61 -63.25
N ALA A 175 -55.13 -42.61 -64.09
CA ALA A 175 -54.85 -43.97 -63.67
C ALA A 175 -53.54 -44.08 -62.86
N VAL A 176 -52.46 -43.43 -63.32
CA VAL A 176 -51.17 -43.38 -62.61
C VAL A 176 -51.31 -42.65 -61.27
N SER A 177 -52.04 -41.52 -61.23
CA SER A 177 -52.29 -40.80 -59.97
C SER A 177 -53.13 -41.59 -58.97
N SER A 178 -54.03 -42.46 -59.44
CA SER A 178 -54.82 -43.36 -58.60
C SER A 178 -53.97 -44.51 -58.03
N ALA A 179 -53.04 -45.04 -58.83
CA ALA A 179 -52.12 -46.10 -58.40
C ALA A 179 -51.02 -45.61 -57.46
N LEU A 180 -50.59 -44.34 -57.58
CA LEU A 180 -49.64 -43.72 -56.64
C LEU A 180 -50.25 -43.38 -55.27
N LYS A 181 -51.59 -43.37 -55.16
CA LYS A 181 -52.32 -43.10 -53.91
C LYS A 181 -52.69 -44.35 -53.11
N SER A 182 -52.63 -45.55 -53.71
CA SER A 182 -52.84 -46.85 -53.05
C SER A 182 -51.56 -47.35 -52.42
#